data_AF-A0A2D7ADK9-F1
#
_entry.id   AF-A0A2D7ADK9-F1
#
_cell.length_a   1.000
_cell.length_b   1.000
_cell.length_c   1.000
_cell.angle_alpha   90.00
_cell.angle_beta   90.00
_cell.angle_gamma   90.00
#
_symmetry.space_group_name_H-M   'P 1'
#
loop_
_entity.id
_entity.type
_entity.pdbx_description
1 polymer ?
#
loop_
_entity_poly.entity_id
_entity_poly.type
_entity_poly.pdbx_seq_one_letter_code
_entity_poly.pdbx_strand_id
1 'polypeptide(L)'
;MAAASDVQSAQQAMNVTMLHWGFHAWAIYALVGLSLAYFTYSRGLPLTIRSVFYPFFGNRIYSWVGDVIDIFAVLATVFGLATSLGFGVQQVASGLSFVLGIDNGLVTQVSLIAGITLIATISVVSGIQKGVKFLSEMNMRIAVGLLLIIIILGPTVFILNSFIQNTGSYVSHLLTWSPFVGTFIARISKGRTIRQFILGVLIVPTIVTCHWLSAFGSVSILEVMNGNTAIADAVQNDVSTALFVFLETIPFTEAISVLAMCYSLHIGFSQDLKKKKEAEKANTATQAILNSSTNKITSKTNDKVK
;
A
#
# COMPACT_ATOMS: atom_id res chain seq x y z
N MET A 1 -29.27 20.94 17.30
CA MET A 1 -27.87 21.41 17.15
C MET A 1 -26.87 20.26 17.18
N ALA A 2 -26.96 19.31 18.12
CA ALA A 2 -26.06 18.13 18.16
C ALA A 2 -26.06 17.27 16.88
N ALA A 3 -27.23 16.93 16.32
CA ALA A 3 -27.30 16.13 15.09
C ALA A 3 -26.64 16.79 13.86
N ALA A 4 -26.57 18.13 13.81
CA ALA A 4 -25.91 18.85 12.72
C ALA A 4 -24.38 18.84 12.86
N SER A 5 -23.85 18.88 14.10
CA SER A 5 -22.41 18.73 14.36
C SER A 5 -21.93 17.30 14.10
N ASP A 6 -22.77 16.30 14.35
CA ASP A 6 -22.41 14.89 14.16
C ASP A 6 -22.29 14.54 12.67
N VAL A 7 -23.24 14.99 11.84
CA VAL A 7 -23.20 14.83 10.38
C VAL A 7 -22.00 15.57 9.76
N GLN A 8 -21.70 16.78 10.24
CA GLN A 8 -20.53 17.53 9.76
C GLN A 8 -19.22 16.83 10.13
N SER A 9 -19.14 16.28 11.35
CA SER A 9 -17.97 15.54 11.82
C SER A 9 -17.77 14.23 11.04
N ALA A 10 -18.87 13.52 10.74
CA ALA A 10 -18.87 12.35 9.87
C ALA A 10 -18.32 12.67 8.46
N GLN A 11 -18.79 13.75 7.85
CA GLN A 11 -18.31 14.18 6.53
C GLN A 11 -16.84 14.59 6.58
N GLN A 12 -16.41 15.29 7.64
CA GLN A 12 -15.01 15.68 7.84
C GLN A 12 -14.11 14.45 8.02
N ALA A 13 -14.54 13.43 8.77
CA ALA A 13 -13.79 12.18 8.95
C ALA A 13 -13.57 11.47 7.61
N MET A 14 -14.61 11.35 6.77
CA MET A 14 -14.49 10.77 5.44
C MET A 14 -13.57 11.59 4.52
N ASN A 15 -13.69 12.91 4.58
CA ASN A 15 -12.86 13.83 3.81
C ASN A 15 -11.36 13.70 4.15
N VAL A 16 -11.03 13.67 5.43
CA VAL A 16 -9.65 13.48 5.90
C VAL A 16 -9.14 12.09 5.49
N THR A 17 -9.97 11.07 5.60
CA THR A 17 -9.59 9.71 5.18
C THR A 17 -9.30 9.65 3.68
N MET A 18 -10.14 10.26 2.84
CA MET A 18 -9.93 10.36 1.39
C MET A 18 -8.71 11.20 1.02
N LEU A 19 -8.35 12.20 1.81
CA LEU A 19 -7.10 12.96 1.61
C LEU A 19 -5.87 12.07 1.75
N HIS A 20 -5.85 11.19 2.76
CA HIS A 20 -4.68 10.34 3.05
C HIS A 20 -4.55 9.13 2.11
N TRP A 21 -5.66 8.63 1.55
CA TRP A 21 -5.69 7.37 0.81
C TRP A 21 -6.18 7.49 -0.64
N GLY A 22 -6.76 8.63 -1.00
CA GLY A 22 -7.24 8.92 -2.34
C GLY A 22 -6.16 9.55 -3.22
N PHE A 23 -6.60 10.40 -4.15
CA PHE A 23 -5.77 11.00 -5.19
C PHE A 23 -4.39 11.53 -4.74
N HIS A 24 -4.29 12.17 -3.57
CA HIS A 24 -3.05 12.78 -3.08
C HIS A 24 -1.94 11.76 -2.82
N ALA A 25 -2.27 10.63 -2.19
CA ALA A 25 -1.31 9.55 -1.94
C ALA A 25 -0.79 8.96 -3.25
N TRP A 26 -1.70 8.70 -4.20
CA TRP A 26 -1.35 8.18 -5.51
C TRP A 26 -0.55 9.19 -6.34
N ALA A 27 -0.74 10.49 -6.15
CA ALA A 27 0.04 11.54 -6.81
C ALA A 27 1.52 11.51 -6.42
N ILE A 28 1.84 11.25 -5.15
CA ILE A 28 3.22 11.11 -4.69
C ILE A 28 3.87 9.89 -5.38
N TYR A 29 3.17 8.76 -5.41
CA TYR A 29 3.68 7.55 -6.08
C TYR A 29 3.84 7.73 -7.59
N ALA A 30 2.88 8.38 -8.25
CA ALA A 30 2.96 8.69 -9.68
C ALA A 30 4.16 9.60 -9.98
N LEU A 31 4.42 10.61 -9.15
CA LEU A 31 5.56 11.52 -9.31
C LEU A 31 6.89 10.77 -9.19
N VAL A 32 7.06 9.98 -8.12
CA VAL A 32 8.29 9.20 -7.91
C VAL A 32 8.48 8.19 -9.05
N GLY A 33 7.45 7.41 -9.38
CA GLY A 33 7.50 6.42 -10.45
C GLY A 33 7.81 7.02 -11.82
N LEU A 34 7.19 8.16 -12.15
CA LEU A 34 7.45 8.88 -13.40
C LEU A 34 8.88 9.42 -13.46
N SER A 35 9.37 10.00 -12.36
CA SER A 35 10.73 10.54 -12.30
C SER A 35 11.77 9.44 -12.55
N LEU A 36 11.61 8.28 -11.91
CA LEU A 36 12.48 7.13 -12.08
C LEU A 36 12.41 6.59 -13.51
N ALA A 37 11.20 6.46 -14.07
CA ALA A 37 10.98 6.01 -15.44
C ALA A 37 11.63 6.96 -16.46
N TYR A 38 11.50 8.28 -16.27
CA TYR A 38 12.09 9.28 -17.17
C TYR A 38 13.63 9.21 -17.17
N PHE A 39 14.26 9.24 -15.99
CA PHE A 39 15.73 9.21 -15.92
C PHE A 39 16.31 7.87 -16.38
N THR A 40 15.58 6.77 -16.18
CA THR A 40 16.04 5.46 -16.62
C THR A 40 15.84 5.27 -18.13
N TYR A 41 14.60 5.41 -18.61
CA TYR A 41 14.25 5.03 -19.98
C TYR A 41 14.45 6.15 -20.99
N SER A 42 14.38 7.42 -20.57
CA SER A 42 14.60 8.57 -21.47
C SER A 42 16.03 9.12 -21.40
N ARG A 43 16.74 8.94 -20.27
CA ARG A 43 18.11 9.46 -20.07
C ARG A 43 19.17 8.37 -19.90
N GLY A 44 18.81 7.09 -19.91
CA GLY A 44 19.75 5.97 -19.84
C GLY A 44 20.50 5.85 -18.51
N LEU A 45 19.98 6.46 -17.43
CA LEU A 45 20.58 6.34 -16.10
C LEU A 45 20.13 5.03 -15.41
N PRO A 46 20.83 4.57 -14.36
CA PRO A 46 20.43 3.38 -13.62
C PRO A 46 19.04 3.52 -12.98
N LEU A 47 18.28 2.43 -12.87
CA LEU A 47 16.96 2.37 -12.20
C LEU A 47 17.11 2.45 -10.67
N THR A 48 17.52 3.60 -10.16
CA THR A 48 17.79 3.89 -8.74
C THR A 48 17.32 5.29 -8.37
N ILE A 49 16.98 5.53 -7.10
CA ILE A 49 16.47 6.84 -6.64
C ILE A 49 17.51 7.94 -6.85
N ARG A 50 18.82 7.66 -6.69
CA ARG A 50 19.89 8.63 -6.99
C ARG A 50 19.81 9.24 -8.39
N SER A 51 19.32 8.49 -9.39
CA SER A 51 19.22 8.97 -10.78
C SER A 51 18.22 10.12 -10.93
N VAL A 52 17.20 10.17 -10.07
CA VAL A 52 16.20 11.25 -10.04
C VAL A 52 16.85 12.60 -9.69
N PHE A 53 17.95 12.57 -8.93
CA PHE A 53 18.66 13.76 -8.48
C PHE A 53 19.77 14.22 -9.43
N TYR A 54 19.93 13.57 -10.60
CA TYR A 54 20.89 13.98 -11.62
C TYR A 54 20.78 15.47 -12.02
N PRO A 55 19.60 16.10 -12.16
CA PRO A 55 19.51 17.52 -12.49
C PRO A 55 20.15 18.45 -11.47
N PHE A 56 20.20 18.04 -10.20
CA PHE A 56 20.72 18.87 -9.10
C PHE A 56 22.20 18.61 -8.83
N PHE A 57 22.62 17.35 -8.92
CA PHE A 57 23.98 16.94 -8.53
C PHE A 57 24.87 16.54 -9.72
N GLY A 58 24.32 16.45 -10.94
CA GLY A 58 25.04 16.02 -12.14
C GLY A 58 25.73 14.68 -11.92
N ASN A 59 27.01 14.60 -12.27
CA ASN A 59 27.82 13.39 -12.09
C ASN A 59 28.14 13.06 -10.61
N ARG A 60 27.84 13.95 -9.65
CA ARG A 60 28.04 13.65 -8.22
C ARG A 60 27.09 12.57 -7.69
N ILE A 61 26.08 12.17 -8.46
CA ILE A 61 25.23 10.99 -8.14
C ILE A 61 26.02 9.68 -8.10
N TYR A 62 27.21 9.62 -8.70
CA TYR A 62 28.11 8.46 -8.64
C TYR A 62 29.12 8.53 -7.48
N SER A 63 28.98 9.53 -6.62
CA SER A 63 29.80 9.73 -5.43
C SER A 63 28.95 9.56 -4.17
N TRP A 64 29.50 9.97 -3.02
CA TRP A 64 28.89 9.83 -1.71
C TRP A 64 27.46 10.40 -1.63
N VAL A 65 27.14 11.45 -2.39
CA VAL A 65 25.79 12.04 -2.44
C VAL A 65 24.76 11.02 -2.93
N GLY A 66 25.10 10.26 -3.98
CA GLY A 66 24.22 9.22 -4.48
C GLY A 66 24.09 8.03 -3.52
N ASP A 67 25.16 7.68 -2.82
CA ASP A 67 25.14 6.60 -1.85
C ASP A 67 24.27 6.94 -0.64
N VAL A 68 24.32 8.20 -0.16
CA VAL A 68 23.42 8.70 0.89
C VAL A 68 21.96 8.62 0.44
N ILE A 69 21.65 9.05 -0.79
CA ILE A 69 20.29 8.99 -1.34
C ILE A 69 19.78 7.54 -1.38
N ASP A 70 20.60 6.60 -1.86
CA ASP A 70 20.23 5.20 -1.92
C ASP A 70 20.06 4.57 -0.53
N ILE A 71 20.89 4.93 0.45
CA ILE A 71 20.73 4.48 1.84
C ILE A 71 19.37 4.92 2.38
N PHE A 72 19.00 6.19 2.21
CA PHE A 72 17.69 6.67 2.63
C PHE A 72 16.54 5.97 1.91
N ALA A 73 16.68 5.70 0.61
CA ALA A 73 15.67 4.99 -0.16
C ALA A 73 15.49 3.54 0.33
N VAL A 74 16.60 2.84 0.61
CA VAL A 74 16.58 1.48 1.16
C VAL A 74 15.95 1.47 2.56
N LEU A 75 16.35 2.39 3.44
CA LEU A 75 15.77 2.51 4.78
C LEU A 75 14.26 2.77 4.72
N ALA A 76 13.82 3.74 3.91
CA ALA A 76 12.41 4.04 3.73
C ALA A 76 11.62 2.82 3.25
N THR A 77 12.18 2.05 2.32
CA THR A 77 11.56 0.82 1.81
C THR A 77 11.46 -0.26 2.89
N VAL A 78 12.54 -0.48 3.67
CA VAL A 78 12.56 -1.47 4.75
C VAL A 78 11.56 -1.13 5.85
N PHE A 79 11.52 0.13 6.30
CA PHE A 79 10.54 0.58 7.29
C PHE A 79 9.10 0.48 6.78
N GLY A 80 8.86 0.87 5.52
CA GLY A 80 7.54 0.77 4.89
C GLY A 80 7.05 -0.67 4.80
N LEU A 81 7.89 -1.59 4.31
CA LEU A 81 7.57 -3.01 4.22
C LEU A 81 7.39 -3.66 5.61
N ALA A 82 8.20 -3.30 6.60
CA ALA A 82 8.08 -3.81 7.97
C ALA A 82 6.77 -3.36 8.64
N THR A 83 6.40 -2.09 8.47
CA THR A 83 5.15 -1.54 9.03
C THR A 83 3.93 -2.22 8.42
N SER A 84 3.89 -2.37 7.09
CA SER A 84 2.78 -3.05 6.40
C SER A 84 2.65 -4.51 6.81
N LEU A 85 3.76 -5.23 7.03
CA LEU A 85 3.74 -6.60 7.54
C LEU A 85 3.19 -6.66 8.97
N GLY A 86 3.60 -5.73 9.83
CA GLY A 86 3.10 -5.61 11.21
C GLY A 86 1.58 -5.45 11.27
N PHE A 87 1.04 -4.49 10.50
CA PHE A 87 -0.43 -4.32 10.41
C PHE A 87 -1.13 -5.56 9.84
N GLY A 88 -0.53 -6.25 8.86
CA GLY A 88 -1.06 -7.51 8.34
C GLY A 88 -1.16 -8.59 9.42
N VAL A 89 -0.13 -8.73 10.26
CA VAL A 89 -0.13 -9.71 11.36
C VAL A 89 -1.13 -9.34 12.45
N GLN A 90 -1.23 -8.07 12.83
CA GLN A 90 -2.25 -7.61 13.77
C GLN A 90 -3.66 -7.94 13.27
N GLN A 91 -3.91 -7.73 11.98
CA GLN A 91 -5.20 -8.08 11.38
C GLN A 91 -5.46 -9.61 11.41
N VAL A 92 -4.44 -10.44 11.17
CA VAL A 92 -4.56 -11.90 11.27
C VAL A 92 -4.82 -12.33 12.71
N ALA A 93 -4.08 -11.78 13.67
CA ALA A 93 -4.23 -12.09 15.09
C ALA A 93 -5.65 -11.76 15.57
N SER A 94 -6.16 -10.59 15.20
CA SER A 94 -7.53 -10.19 15.53
C SER A 94 -8.58 -11.07 14.85
N GLY A 95 -8.33 -11.53 13.62
CA GLY A 95 -9.20 -12.51 12.96
C GLY A 95 -9.19 -13.87 13.66
N LEU A 96 -8.03 -14.30 14.15
CA LEU A 96 -7.87 -15.53 14.91
C LEU A 96 -8.60 -15.46 16.25
N SER A 97 -8.51 -14.33 16.93
CA SER A 97 -9.26 -14.07 18.16
C SER A 97 -10.76 -14.06 17.92
N PHE A 98 -11.21 -13.44 16.84
CA PHE A 98 -12.62 -13.35 16.52
C PHE A 98 -13.22 -14.71 16.12
N VAL A 99 -12.54 -15.46 15.26
CA VAL A 99 -13.06 -16.71 14.68
C VAL A 99 -12.80 -17.92 15.57
N LEU A 100 -11.62 -18.00 16.21
CA LEU A 100 -11.18 -19.17 16.98
C LEU A 100 -11.03 -18.91 18.48
N GLY A 101 -11.22 -17.67 18.95
CA GLY A 101 -11.07 -17.32 20.36
C GLY A 101 -9.62 -17.31 20.87
N ILE A 102 -8.63 -17.26 19.97
CA ILE A 102 -7.21 -17.22 20.35
C ILE A 102 -6.79 -15.77 20.62
N ASP A 103 -6.25 -15.48 21.80
CA ASP A 103 -5.76 -14.15 22.20
C ASP A 103 -4.91 -13.47 21.10
N ASN A 104 -5.19 -12.20 20.78
CA ASN A 104 -4.51 -11.43 19.73
C ASN A 104 -3.28 -10.64 20.22
N GLY A 105 -2.82 -10.90 21.45
CA GLY A 105 -1.72 -10.21 22.11
C GLY A 105 -0.34 -10.44 21.49
N LEU A 106 0.66 -9.84 22.12
CA LEU A 106 2.04 -9.78 21.62
C LEU A 106 2.61 -11.16 21.28
N VAL A 107 2.34 -12.18 22.10
CA VAL A 107 2.85 -13.55 21.90
C VAL A 107 2.31 -14.12 20.58
N THR A 108 1.00 -14.02 20.35
CA THR A 108 0.37 -14.50 19.12
C THR A 108 0.91 -13.77 17.89
N GLN A 109 1.05 -12.44 17.97
CA GLN A 109 1.60 -11.66 16.87
C GLN A 109 3.05 -12.05 16.54
N VAL A 110 3.92 -12.20 17.54
CA VAL A 110 5.32 -12.63 17.35
C VAL A 110 5.38 -14.06 16.79
N SER A 111 4.55 -14.97 17.29
CA SER A 111 4.46 -16.35 16.76
C SER A 111 3.98 -16.38 15.31
N LEU A 112 3.00 -15.55 14.94
CA LEU A 112 2.53 -15.41 13.56
C LEU A 112 3.62 -14.86 12.63
N ILE A 113 4.37 -13.83 13.06
CA ILE A 113 5.52 -13.33 12.30
C ILE A 113 6.53 -14.44 12.08
N ALA A 114 6.93 -15.14 13.14
CA ALA A 114 7.89 -16.23 13.04
C ALA A 114 7.42 -17.34 12.08
N GLY A 115 6.15 -17.74 12.18
CA GLY A 115 5.54 -18.75 11.31
C GLY A 115 5.47 -18.32 9.84
N ILE A 116 4.91 -17.13 9.56
CA ILE A 116 4.80 -16.60 8.19
C ILE A 116 6.18 -16.42 7.57
N THR A 117 7.14 -15.87 8.32
CA THR A 117 8.52 -15.69 7.84
C THR A 117 9.22 -17.02 7.60
N LEU A 118 8.99 -18.05 8.42
CA LEU A 118 9.54 -19.39 8.21
C LEU A 118 9.01 -19.99 6.90
N ILE A 119 7.68 -19.98 6.71
CA ILE A 119 7.04 -20.52 5.49
C ILE A 119 7.53 -19.76 4.25
N ALA A 120 7.61 -18.43 4.32
CA ALA A 120 8.11 -17.62 3.23
C ALA A 120 9.60 -17.87 2.94
N THR A 121 10.43 -18.15 3.96
CA THR A 121 11.83 -18.55 3.78
C THR A 121 11.93 -19.86 3.02
N ILE A 122 11.18 -20.87 3.46
CA ILE A 122 11.14 -22.19 2.79
C ILE A 122 10.70 -22.01 1.34
N SER A 123 9.63 -21.25 1.09
CA SER A 123 9.13 -21.01 -0.28
C SER A 123 10.15 -20.33 -1.21
N VAL A 124 10.99 -19.45 -0.69
CA VAL A 124 12.04 -18.78 -1.48
C VAL A 124 13.20 -19.72 -1.77
N VAL A 125 13.67 -20.47 -0.76
CA VAL A 125 14.75 -21.47 -0.91
C VAL A 125 14.33 -22.60 -1.86
N SER A 126 13.06 -23.01 -1.82
CA SER A 126 12.51 -24.01 -2.75
C SER A 126 12.27 -23.49 -4.18
N GLY A 127 12.53 -22.20 -4.44
CA GLY A 127 12.49 -21.65 -5.80
C GLY A 127 11.10 -21.53 -6.42
N ILE A 128 10.05 -21.21 -5.66
CA ILE A 128 8.69 -21.01 -6.22
C ILE A 128 8.59 -19.61 -6.87
N GLN A 129 9.35 -19.36 -7.96
CA GLN A 129 9.44 -18.00 -8.53
C GLN A 129 8.16 -17.53 -9.25
N LYS A 130 7.33 -18.46 -9.74
CA LYS A 130 6.03 -18.15 -10.37
C LYS A 130 4.94 -17.73 -9.37
N GLY A 131 5.13 -18.03 -8.08
CA GLY A 131 4.12 -17.79 -7.03
C GLY A 131 3.82 -16.32 -6.77
N VAL A 132 4.82 -15.43 -6.80
CA VAL A 132 4.63 -14.03 -6.37
C VAL A 132 3.62 -13.26 -7.23
N LYS A 133 3.60 -13.47 -8.55
CA LYS A 133 2.63 -12.82 -9.44
C LYS A 133 1.22 -13.34 -9.16
N PHE A 134 1.08 -14.66 -9.06
CA PHE A 134 -0.19 -15.32 -8.75
C PHE A 134 -0.77 -14.86 -7.41
N LEU A 135 0.05 -14.85 -6.35
CA LEU A 135 -0.35 -14.39 -5.02
C LEU A 135 -0.80 -12.92 -5.03
N SER A 136 -0.09 -12.07 -5.77
CA SER A 136 -0.46 -10.65 -5.90
C SER A 136 -1.76 -10.44 -6.70
N GLU A 137 -2.02 -11.25 -7.73
CA GLU A 137 -3.28 -11.21 -8.47
C GLU A 137 -4.45 -11.74 -7.62
N MET A 138 -4.25 -12.83 -6.89
CA MET A 138 -5.24 -13.37 -5.96
C MET A 138 -5.60 -12.37 -4.86
N ASN A 139 -4.62 -11.64 -4.33
CA ASN A 139 -4.88 -10.59 -3.35
C ASN A 139 -5.88 -9.55 -3.88
N MET A 140 -5.71 -9.10 -5.12
CA MET A 140 -6.63 -8.15 -5.74
C MET A 140 -8.02 -8.75 -6.01
N ARG A 141 -8.09 -10.01 -6.42
CA ARG A 141 -9.37 -10.70 -6.66
C ARG A 141 -10.17 -10.90 -5.37
N ILE A 142 -9.51 -11.31 -4.28
CA ILE A 142 -10.16 -11.51 -2.98
C ILE A 142 -10.60 -10.15 -2.41
N ALA A 143 -9.77 -9.11 -2.52
CA ALA A 143 -10.14 -7.76 -2.08
C ALA A 143 -11.39 -7.24 -2.79
N VAL A 144 -11.42 -7.34 -4.13
CA VAL A 144 -12.60 -6.93 -4.92
C VAL A 144 -13.81 -7.81 -4.58
N GLY A 145 -13.61 -9.12 -4.41
CA GLY A 145 -14.67 -10.03 -3.99
C GLY A 145 -15.27 -9.65 -2.64
N LEU A 146 -14.43 -9.36 -1.65
CA LEU A 146 -14.88 -8.89 -0.33
C LEU A 146 -15.64 -7.57 -0.45
N LEU A 147 -15.12 -6.61 -1.21
CA LEU A 147 -15.81 -5.33 -1.44
C LEU A 147 -17.20 -5.53 -2.07
N LEU A 148 -17.32 -6.41 -3.06
CA LEU A 148 -18.60 -6.72 -3.69
C LEU A 148 -19.58 -7.39 -2.70
N ILE A 149 -19.09 -8.29 -1.86
CA ILE A 149 -19.90 -8.91 -0.78
C ILE A 149 -20.46 -7.83 0.14
N ILE A 150 -19.62 -6.88 0.58
CA ILE A 150 -20.07 -5.79 1.47
C ILE A 150 -21.07 -4.86 0.77
N ILE A 151 -20.87 -4.56 -0.51
CA ILE A 151 -21.81 -3.72 -1.27
C ILE A 151 -23.18 -4.41 -1.40
N ILE A 152 -23.21 -5.72 -1.60
CA ILE A 152 -24.44 -6.50 -1.82
C ILE A 152 -25.16 -6.80 -0.50
N LEU A 153 -24.43 -7.22 0.54
CA LEU A 153 -24.99 -7.63 1.82
C LEU A 153 -25.20 -6.47 2.80
N GLY A 154 -24.45 -5.39 2.64
CA GLY A 154 -24.64 -4.15 3.38
C GLY A 154 -25.75 -3.27 2.77
N PRO A 155 -25.95 -2.05 3.29
CA PRO A 155 -26.98 -1.14 2.79
C PRO A 155 -26.57 -0.55 1.43
N THR A 156 -26.81 -1.29 0.34
CA THR A 156 -26.31 -1.00 -1.01
C THR A 156 -26.59 0.43 -1.47
N VAL A 157 -27.84 0.88 -1.33
CA VAL A 157 -28.25 2.23 -1.76
C VAL A 157 -27.48 3.31 -0.99
N PHE A 158 -27.32 3.10 0.32
CA PHE A 158 -26.55 4.01 1.16
C PHE A 158 -25.07 4.04 0.77
N ILE A 159 -24.46 2.88 0.51
CA ILE A 159 -23.05 2.79 0.08
C ILE A 159 -22.83 3.53 -1.24
N LEU A 160 -23.72 3.34 -2.23
CA LEU A 160 -23.62 4.02 -3.53
C LEU A 160 -23.81 5.53 -3.42
N ASN A 161 -24.79 5.98 -2.62
CA ASN A 161 -24.99 7.40 -2.35
C ASN A 161 -23.80 8.01 -1.61
N SER A 162 -23.27 7.32 -0.60
CA SER A 162 -22.10 7.74 0.16
C SER A 162 -20.85 7.82 -0.71
N PHE A 163 -20.68 6.88 -1.64
CA PHE A 163 -19.59 6.94 -2.62
C PHE A 163 -19.63 8.22 -3.46
N ILE A 164 -20.80 8.56 -4.00
CA ILE A 164 -20.99 9.79 -4.78
C ILE A 164 -20.76 11.02 -3.90
N GLN A 165 -21.34 11.05 -2.70
CA GLN A 165 -21.23 12.18 -1.76
C GLN A 165 -19.79 12.41 -1.31
N ASN A 166 -19.12 11.38 -0.81
CA ASN A 166 -17.75 11.48 -0.30
C ASN A 166 -16.78 11.84 -1.42
N THR A 167 -16.91 11.20 -2.60
CA THR A 167 -16.08 11.52 -3.76
C THR A 167 -16.32 12.95 -4.24
N GLY A 168 -17.58 13.38 -4.34
CA GLY A 168 -17.94 14.74 -4.74
C GLY A 168 -17.42 15.80 -3.77
N SER A 169 -17.57 15.55 -2.46
CA SER A 169 -17.03 16.40 -1.39
C SER A 169 -15.49 16.47 -1.44
N TYR A 170 -14.83 15.33 -1.59
CA TYR A 170 -13.38 15.28 -1.71
C TYR A 170 -12.87 16.03 -2.95
N VAL A 171 -13.50 15.84 -4.10
CA VAL A 171 -13.14 16.52 -5.36
C VAL A 171 -13.39 18.03 -5.26
N SER A 172 -14.47 18.48 -4.63
CA SER A 172 -14.75 19.91 -4.46
C SER A 172 -13.74 20.61 -3.56
N HIS A 173 -13.17 19.90 -2.58
CA HIS A 173 -12.14 20.41 -1.68
C HIS A 173 -10.70 20.12 -2.15
N LEU A 174 -10.53 19.40 -3.26
CA LEU A 174 -9.23 18.93 -3.75
C LEU A 174 -8.27 20.09 -4.04
N LEU A 175 -8.78 21.21 -4.57
CA LEU A 175 -7.96 22.39 -4.85
C LEU A 175 -7.61 23.16 -3.58
N THR A 176 -8.51 23.20 -2.60
CA THR A 176 -8.31 23.89 -1.32
C THR A 176 -7.28 23.16 -0.45
N TRP A 177 -7.29 21.83 -0.45
CA TRP A 177 -6.37 21.02 0.35
C TRP A 177 -5.03 20.76 -0.34
N SER A 178 -4.90 21.10 -1.62
CA SER A 178 -3.64 20.96 -2.35
C SER A 178 -3.28 22.11 -3.27
N PRO A 179 -2.52 23.09 -2.75
CA PRO A 179 -1.90 24.13 -3.57
C PRO A 179 -1.03 23.55 -4.71
N PHE A 180 -0.47 22.34 -4.52
CA PHE A 180 0.47 21.73 -5.45
C PHE A 180 -0.16 20.80 -6.49
N VAL A 181 -1.35 20.23 -6.22
CA VAL A 181 -2.00 19.26 -7.13
C VAL A 181 -2.47 19.93 -8.43
N GLY A 182 -3.05 21.14 -8.34
CA GLY A 182 -3.50 21.88 -9.53
C GLY A 182 -2.35 22.19 -10.51
N THR A 183 -1.20 22.58 -9.98
CA THR A 183 0.01 22.86 -10.77
C THR A 183 0.62 21.57 -11.33
N PHE A 184 0.57 20.47 -10.58
CA PHE A 184 1.00 19.15 -11.03
C PHE A 184 0.18 18.66 -12.23
N ILE A 185 -1.16 18.72 -12.16
CA ILE A 185 -2.08 18.36 -13.27
C ILE A 185 -1.82 19.20 -14.52
N ALA A 186 -1.58 20.51 -14.37
CA ALA A 186 -1.27 21.40 -15.49
C ALA A 186 0.04 21.02 -16.20
N ARG A 187 1.09 20.67 -15.44
CA ARG A 187 2.41 20.31 -15.97
C ARG A 187 2.44 18.95 -16.68
N ILE A 188 1.65 17.98 -16.22
CA ILE A 188 1.60 16.63 -16.79
C ILE A 188 0.60 16.48 -17.95
N SER A 189 -0.16 17.53 -18.25
CA SER A 189 -1.12 17.57 -19.35
C SER A 189 -0.46 17.83 -20.72
N LYS A 190 0.87 17.88 -20.86
CA LYS A 190 1.56 18.13 -22.15
C LYS A 190 2.28 16.87 -22.69
N GLY A 191 1.88 16.36 -23.86
CA GLY A 191 2.46 15.18 -24.53
C GLY A 191 1.74 13.85 -24.24
N ARG A 192 1.50 13.02 -25.27
CA ARG A 192 0.46 11.95 -25.24
C ARG A 192 0.86 10.58 -24.63
N THR A 193 2.12 10.31 -24.30
CA THR A 193 2.53 9.00 -23.74
C THR A 193 2.62 9.01 -22.20
N ILE A 194 3.16 10.08 -21.62
CA ILE A 194 3.24 10.28 -20.17
C ILE A 194 1.84 10.45 -19.55
N ARG A 195 0.92 11.10 -20.27
CA ARG A 195 -0.45 11.32 -19.80
C ARG A 195 -1.19 10.01 -19.52
N GLN A 196 -1.06 9.00 -20.40
CA GLN A 196 -1.76 7.72 -20.24
C GLN A 196 -1.27 6.96 -19.01
N PHE A 197 0.05 6.92 -18.80
CA PHE A 197 0.65 6.30 -17.61
C PHE A 197 0.13 6.95 -16.33
N ILE A 198 0.21 8.28 -16.25
CA ILE A 198 -0.20 9.01 -15.05
C ILE A 198 -1.69 8.88 -14.78
N LEU A 199 -2.54 9.04 -15.81
CA LEU A 199 -3.99 8.90 -15.63
C LEU A 199 -4.35 7.49 -15.15
N GLY A 200 -3.69 6.44 -15.67
CA GLY A 200 -3.89 5.07 -15.20
C GLY A 200 -3.48 4.89 -13.73
N VAL A 201 -2.30 5.38 -13.35
CA VAL A 201 -1.76 5.25 -11.98
C VAL A 201 -2.54 6.08 -10.96
N LEU A 202 -3.13 7.20 -11.37
CA LEU A 202 -3.91 8.04 -10.47
C LEU A 202 -5.37 7.60 -10.36
N ILE A 203 -6.05 7.40 -11.49
CA ILE A 203 -7.51 7.24 -11.49
C ILE A 203 -7.90 5.86 -10.97
N VAL A 204 -7.26 4.79 -11.47
CA VAL A 204 -7.69 3.41 -11.14
C VAL A 204 -7.58 3.15 -9.63
N PRO A 205 -6.44 3.42 -8.97
CA PRO A 205 -6.34 3.18 -7.53
C PRO A 205 -7.21 4.15 -6.71
N THR A 206 -7.37 5.40 -7.15
CA THR A 206 -8.25 6.37 -6.47
C THR A 206 -9.71 5.90 -6.49
N ILE A 207 -10.21 5.39 -7.61
CA ILE A 207 -11.59 4.88 -7.69
C ILE A 207 -11.76 3.70 -6.73
N VAL A 208 -10.84 2.74 -6.76
CA VAL A 208 -10.92 1.54 -5.89
C VAL A 208 -10.87 1.93 -4.41
N THR A 209 -9.96 2.84 -4.03
CA THR A 209 -9.85 3.33 -2.65
C THR A 209 -11.08 4.14 -2.22
N CYS A 210 -11.64 4.99 -3.09
CA CYS A 210 -12.87 5.71 -2.78
C CYS A 210 -14.05 4.76 -2.57
N HIS A 211 -14.19 3.70 -3.38
CA HIS A 211 -15.23 2.69 -3.17
C HIS A 211 -15.02 1.94 -1.85
N TRP A 212 -13.79 1.52 -1.59
CA TRP A 212 -13.44 0.80 -0.37
C TRP A 212 -13.77 1.64 0.88
N LEU A 213 -13.25 2.86 0.95
CA LEU A 213 -13.47 3.75 2.09
C LEU A 213 -14.93 4.14 2.24
N SER A 214 -15.65 4.32 1.14
CA SER A 214 -17.09 4.64 1.21
C SER A 214 -17.92 3.45 1.70
N ALA A 215 -17.59 2.22 1.30
CA ALA A 215 -18.29 1.02 1.73
C ALA A 215 -18.07 0.73 3.22
N PHE A 216 -16.82 0.63 3.66
CA PHE A 216 -16.51 0.30 5.06
C PHE A 216 -16.71 1.51 5.99
N GLY A 217 -16.17 2.67 5.61
CA GLY A 217 -16.17 3.86 6.45
C GLY A 217 -17.56 4.46 6.66
N SER A 218 -18.32 4.67 5.58
CA SER A 218 -19.65 5.30 5.72
C SER A 218 -20.64 4.39 6.46
N VAL A 219 -20.57 3.08 6.25
CA VAL A 219 -21.44 2.13 6.99
C VAL A 219 -21.04 2.09 8.47
N SER A 220 -19.75 2.07 8.79
CA SER A 220 -19.30 2.16 10.18
C SER A 220 -19.77 3.44 10.88
N ILE A 221 -19.69 4.58 10.18
CA ILE A 221 -20.17 5.86 10.69
C ILE A 221 -21.70 5.86 10.86
N LEU A 222 -22.43 5.26 9.91
CA LEU A 222 -23.88 5.13 9.99
C LEU A 222 -24.31 4.35 11.23
N GLU A 223 -23.63 3.24 11.54
CA GLU A 223 -23.89 2.43 12.74
C GLU A 223 -23.66 3.24 14.02
N VAL A 224 -22.54 3.97 14.11
CA VAL A 224 -22.25 4.84 15.25
C VAL A 224 -23.29 5.95 15.39
N MET A 225 -23.72 6.56 14.28
CA MET A 225 -24.77 7.59 14.28
C MET A 225 -26.14 7.04 14.67
N ASN A 226 -26.41 5.76 14.39
CA ASN A 226 -27.62 5.06 14.81
C ASN A 226 -27.56 4.59 16.29
N GLY A 227 -26.46 4.85 16.99
CA GLY A 227 -26.27 4.53 18.40
C GLY A 227 -25.49 3.25 18.68
N ASN A 228 -25.04 2.52 17.65
CA ASN A 228 -24.19 1.35 17.80
C ASN A 228 -22.71 1.77 17.91
N THR A 229 -22.21 1.93 19.14
CA THR A 229 -20.83 2.38 19.39
C THR A 229 -19.80 1.26 19.35
N ALA A 230 -20.20 -0.01 19.16
CA ALA A 230 -19.29 -1.15 19.25
C ALA A 230 -18.05 -1.00 18.34
N ILE A 231 -18.24 -0.47 17.13
CA ILE A 231 -17.13 -0.22 16.20
C ILE A 231 -16.21 0.89 16.71
N ALA A 232 -16.76 1.97 17.27
CA ALA A 232 -15.97 3.07 17.83
C ALA A 232 -15.17 2.61 19.06
N ASP A 233 -15.78 1.78 19.92
CA ASP A 233 -15.14 1.20 21.09
C ASP A 233 -14.03 0.21 20.68
N ALA A 234 -14.25 -0.59 19.63
CA ALA A 234 -13.24 -1.47 19.08
C ALA A 234 -12.03 -0.68 18.55
N VAL A 235 -12.25 0.41 17.81
CA VAL A 235 -11.17 1.27 17.30
C VAL A 235 -10.36 1.91 18.43
N GLN A 236 -11.00 2.31 19.53
CA GLN A 236 -10.33 2.90 20.70
C GLN A 236 -9.44 1.88 21.43
N ASN A 237 -9.90 0.64 21.55
CA ASN A 237 -9.18 -0.41 22.28
C ASN A 237 -8.08 -1.05 21.42
N ASP A 238 -8.43 -1.50 20.22
CA ASP A 238 -7.50 -2.10 19.27
C ASP A 238 -8.04 -1.95 17.84
N VAL A 239 -7.42 -1.03 17.09
CA VAL A 239 -7.77 -0.71 15.69
C VAL A 239 -7.84 -1.96 14.80
N SER A 240 -7.05 -3.01 15.08
CA SER A 240 -7.03 -4.23 14.27
C SER A 240 -8.28 -5.12 14.43
N THR A 241 -9.03 -4.94 15.53
CA THR A 241 -10.28 -5.67 15.78
C THR A 241 -11.48 -5.02 15.09
N ALA A 242 -11.40 -3.73 14.77
CA ALA A 242 -12.51 -2.94 14.24
C ALA A 242 -13.13 -3.52 12.96
N LEU A 243 -12.33 -4.13 12.08
CA LEU A 243 -12.83 -4.79 10.88
C LEU A 243 -13.78 -5.95 11.21
N PHE A 244 -13.44 -6.77 12.21
CA PHE A 244 -14.24 -7.96 12.54
C PHE A 244 -15.51 -7.58 13.30
N VAL A 245 -15.43 -6.58 14.18
CA VAL A 245 -16.62 -5.99 14.82
C VAL A 245 -17.55 -5.37 13.78
N PHE A 246 -17.00 -4.71 12.74
CA PHE A 246 -17.81 -4.24 11.62
C PHE A 246 -18.53 -5.39 10.89
N LEU A 247 -17.88 -6.54 10.70
CA LEU A 247 -18.49 -7.69 10.02
C LEU A 247 -19.67 -8.31 10.79
N GLU A 248 -19.79 -8.07 12.10
CA GLU A 248 -20.98 -8.46 12.90
C GLU A 248 -22.24 -7.70 12.49
N THR A 249 -22.08 -6.52 11.89
CA THR A 249 -23.20 -5.69 11.41
C THR A 249 -23.79 -6.19 10.09
N ILE A 250 -23.14 -7.17 9.45
CA ILE A 250 -23.49 -7.66 8.10
C ILE A 250 -23.94 -9.13 8.19
N PRO A 251 -24.98 -9.54 7.43
CA PRO A 251 -25.42 -10.93 7.36
C PRO A 251 -24.28 -11.90 7.00
N PHE A 252 -24.36 -13.14 7.48
CA PHE A 252 -23.34 -14.19 7.27
C PHE A 252 -21.96 -13.87 7.89
N THR A 253 -21.94 -13.17 9.04
CA THR A 253 -20.74 -12.75 9.78
C THR A 253 -19.67 -13.83 9.89
N GLU A 254 -20.02 -15.05 10.31
CA GLU A 254 -19.05 -16.13 10.52
C GLU A 254 -18.27 -16.45 9.23
N ALA A 255 -19.00 -16.64 8.13
CA ALA A 255 -18.40 -16.97 6.83
C ALA A 255 -17.52 -15.83 6.31
N ILE A 256 -17.99 -14.58 6.42
CA ILE A 256 -17.24 -13.40 5.94
C ILE A 256 -16.01 -13.13 6.82
N SER A 257 -16.10 -13.39 8.12
CA SER A 257 -14.98 -13.22 9.07
C SER A 257 -13.88 -14.25 8.82
N VAL A 258 -14.25 -15.51 8.54
CA VAL A 258 -13.30 -16.53 8.10
C VAL A 258 -12.62 -16.11 6.78
N LEU A 259 -13.39 -15.60 5.81
CA LEU A 259 -12.84 -15.10 4.55
C LEU A 259 -11.89 -13.92 4.76
N ALA A 260 -12.25 -12.96 5.61
CA ALA A 260 -11.43 -11.79 5.94
C ALA A 260 -10.14 -12.17 6.69
N MET A 261 -10.20 -13.15 7.59
CA MET A 261 -9.03 -13.72 8.27
C MET A 261 -8.10 -14.40 7.26
N CYS A 262 -8.63 -15.27 6.40
CA CYS A 262 -7.86 -15.94 5.34
C CYS A 262 -7.23 -14.94 4.37
N TYR A 263 -7.97 -13.89 4.00
CA TYR A 263 -7.46 -12.79 3.19
C TYR A 263 -6.30 -12.06 3.87
N SER A 264 -6.43 -11.75 5.15
CA SER A 264 -5.38 -11.09 5.95
C SER A 264 -4.11 -11.95 6.03
N LEU A 265 -4.28 -13.27 6.21
CA LEU A 265 -3.18 -14.22 6.24
C LEU A 265 -2.48 -14.31 4.87
N HIS A 266 -3.28 -14.37 3.81
CA HIS A 266 -2.78 -14.36 2.43
C HIS A 266 -1.97 -13.10 2.11
N ILE A 267 -2.43 -11.92 2.57
CA ILE A 267 -1.68 -10.67 2.44
C ILE A 267 -0.35 -10.76 3.17
N GLY A 268 -0.36 -11.15 4.45
CA GLY A 268 0.86 -11.24 5.26
C GLY A 268 1.93 -12.11 4.61
N PHE A 269 1.52 -13.30 4.14
CA PHE A 269 2.39 -14.20 3.40
C PHE A 269 2.88 -13.61 2.06
N SER A 270 1.97 -13.00 1.29
CA SER A 270 2.30 -12.39 0.01
C SER A 270 3.30 -11.23 0.16
N GLN A 271 3.19 -10.43 1.22
CA GLN A 271 4.10 -9.31 1.49
C GLN A 271 5.50 -9.79 1.88
N ASP A 272 5.60 -10.81 2.76
CA ASP A 272 6.90 -11.34 3.15
C ASP A 272 7.64 -12.00 1.97
N LEU A 273 6.90 -12.70 1.11
CA LEU A 273 7.46 -13.23 -0.14
C LEU A 273 7.96 -12.14 -1.10
N LYS A 274 7.22 -11.04 -1.25
CA LYS A 274 7.67 -9.89 -2.06
C LYS A 274 8.96 -9.30 -1.49
N LYS A 275 9.00 -9.06 -0.18
CA LYS A 275 10.18 -8.54 0.53
C LYS A 275 11.41 -9.42 0.31
N LYS A 276 11.28 -10.74 0.45
CA LYS A 276 12.41 -11.66 0.20
C LYS A 276 12.88 -11.65 -1.25
N LYS A 277 11.95 -11.59 -2.20
CA LYS A 277 12.29 -11.52 -3.63
C LYS A 277 13.00 -10.21 -3.99
N GLU A 278 12.62 -9.10 -3.37
CA GLU A 278 13.32 -7.82 -3.54
C GLU A 278 14.73 -7.88 -2.94
N ALA A 279 14.90 -8.48 -1.76
CA ALA A 279 16.20 -8.70 -1.16
C ALA A 279 17.12 -9.58 -2.02
N GLU A 280 16.58 -10.66 -2.61
CA GLU A 280 17.31 -11.54 -3.52
C GLU A 280 17.79 -10.82 -4.79
N LYS A 281 16.91 -10.00 -5.39
CA LYS A 281 17.25 -9.16 -6.55
C LYS A 281 18.33 -8.13 -6.22
N ALA A 282 18.22 -7.47 -5.06
CA ALA A 282 19.21 -6.50 -4.59
C ALA A 282 20.58 -7.17 -4.42
N ASN A 283 20.63 -8.34 -3.78
CA ASN A 283 21.88 -9.09 -3.58
C ASN A 283 22.51 -9.52 -4.91
N THR A 284 21.71 -10.00 -5.86
CA THR A 284 22.16 -10.37 -7.21
C THR A 284 22.74 -9.17 -7.96
N ALA A 285 22.08 -8.00 -7.88
CA ALA A 285 22.55 -6.77 -8.49
C ALA A 285 23.88 -6.29 -7.87
N THR A 286 24.01 -6.35 -6.55
CA THR A 286 25.26 -6.03 -5.85
C THR A 286 26.40 -6.96 -6.27
N GLN A 287 26.15 -8.27 -6.37
CA GLN A 287 27.16 -9.21 -6.84
C GLN A 287 27.57 -8.96 -8.30
N ALA A 288 26.64 -8.61 -9.18
CA ALA A 288 26.96 -8.25 -10.56
C ALA A 288 27.85 -6.99 -10.63
N ILE A 289 27.57 -5.97 -9.80
CA ILE A 289 28.40 -4.76 -9.70
C ILE A 289 29.80 -5.09 -9.18
N LEU A 290 29.89 -5.88 -8.11
CA LEU A 290 31.17 -6.32 -7.55
C LEU A 290 31.99 -7.06 -8.59
N ASN A 291 31.42 -8.08 -9.25
CA ASN A 291 32.09 -8.85 -10.29
C ASN A 291 32.54 -8.00 -11.48
N SER A 292 31.75 -7.00 -11.90
CA SER A 292 32.13 -6.06 -12.96
C SER A 292 33.29 -5.14 -12.56
N SER A 293 33.37 -4.78 -11.27
CA SER A 293 34.44 -3.96 -10.70
C SER A 293 35.73 -4.77 -10.56
N THR A 294 35.64 -6.02 -10.11
CA THR A 294 36.77 -6.96 -10.03
C THR A 294 37.35 -7.22 -11.42
N ASN A 295 36.51 -7.45 -12.44
CA ASN A 295 36.96 -7.65 -13.82
C ASN A 295 37.63 -6.42 -14.44
N LYS A 296 37.19 -5.20 -14.10
CA LYS A 296 37.87 -3.96 -14.52
C LYS A 296 39.22 -3.75 -13.85
N ILE A 297 39.39 -4.24 -12.63
CA ILE A 297 40.66 -4.17 -11.91
C ILE A 297 41.63 -5.18 -12.53
N THR A 298 41.23 -6.45 -12.69
CA THR A 298 42.08 -7.48 -13.28
C THR A 298 42.51 -7.18 -14.72
N SER A 299 41.64 -6.58 -15.54
CA SER A 299 42.02 -6.16 -16.90
C SER A 299 43.10 -5.05 -16.87
N LYS A 300 42.95 -4.05 -15.99
CA LYS A 300 43.94 -2.97 -15.83
C LYS A 300 45.27 -3.45 -15.24
N THR A 301 45.27 -4.49 -14.41
CA THR A 301 46.51 -5.08 -13.89
C THR A 301 47.24 -5.83 -15.00
N ASN A 302 46.52 -6.59 -15.84
CA ASN A 302 47.11 -7.31 -16.96
C ASN A 302 47.66 -6.38 -18.07
N ASP A 303 47.04 -5.23 -18.30
CA ASP A 303 47.55 -4.22 -19.24
C ASP A 303 48.80 -3.47 -18.73
N LYS A 304 49.11 -3.52 -17.43
CA LYS A 304 50.32 -2.91 -16.84
C LYS A 304 51.49 -3.87 -16.70
N VAL A 305 51.28 -5.16 -16.97
CA VAL A 305 52.30 -6.23 -16.87
C VAL A 305 52.82 -6.64 -18.27
N LYS A 306 52.30 -6.03 -19.34
CA LYS A 306 52.87 -6.09 -20.70
C LYS A 306 53.56 -4.77 -21.03
#